data_AF-A0A653BAE5-F1
#
_entry.id   AF-A0A653BAE5-F1
#
_cell.length_a   1.000
_cell.length_b   1.000
_cell.length_c   1.000
_cell.angle_alpha   90.00
_cell.angle_beta   90.00
_cell.angle_gamma   90.00
#
_symmetry.space_group_name_H-M   'P 1'
#
loop_
_entity.id
_entity.type
_entity.pdbx_description
1 polymer ?
#
loop_
_entity_poly.entity_id
_entity_poly.type
_entity_poly.pdbx_seq_one_letter_code
_entity_poly.pdbx_strand_id
1 'polypeptide(L)'
;MARRRKIDINAEALDLLSLTMQGAKERYRDAKRNDYMIDAATISASVSLLKLVEAFKSATKDDQAAELERLRAEFAASKPSPQRAEHKPKEPADLGGELNRLYNLTGPV
;
A
#
# COMPACT_ATOMS: atom_id res chain seq x y z
N MET A 1 -2.09 19.86 -35.18
CA MET A 1 -2.96 18.75 -34.73
C MET A 1 -2.73 18.54 -33.25
N ALA A 2 -3.64 18.98 -32.38
CA ALA A 2 -3.49 18.82 -30.92
C ALA A 2 -3.62 17.33 -30.55
N ARG A 3 -2.63 16.76 -29.83
CA ARG A 3 -2.73 15.39 -29.31
C ARG A 3 -3.95 15.29 -28.39
N ARG A 4 -4.88 14.40 -28.72
CA ARG A 4 -5.99 14.03 -27.82
C ARG A 4 -5.38 13.57 -26.50
N ARG A 5 -5.79 14.20 -25.40
CA ARG A 5 -5.41 13.75 -24.05
C ARG A 5 -5.88 12.30 -23.89
N LYS A 6 -5.00 11.41 -23.42
CA LYS A 6 -5.38 10.05 -23.03
C LYS A 6 -6.40 10.21 -21.89
N ILE A 7 -7.63 9.78 -22.13
CA ILE A 7 -8.66 9.74 -21.10
C ILE A 7 -8.37 8.51 -20.24
N ASP A 8 -8.28 8.72 -18.93
CA ASP A 8 -8.25 7.61 -17.98
C ASP A 8 -9.68 7.16 -17.70
N ILE A 9 -10.09 6.09 -18.38
CA ILE A 9 -11.44 5.54 -18.29
C ILE A 9 -11.79 5.13 -16.85
N ASN A 10 -10.79 4.69 -16.07
CA ASN A 10 -11.02 4.28 -14.69
C ASN A 10 -11.31 5.50 -13.80
N ALA A 11 -10.58 6.60 -13.99
CA ALA A 11 -10.82 7.84 -13.26
C ALA A 11 -12.21 8.41 -13.58
N GLU A 12 -12.60 8.44 -14.85
CA GLU A 12 -13.94 8.89 -15.29
C GLU A 12 -15.06 8.00 -14.74
N ALA A 13 -14.86 6.67 -14.72
CA ALA A 13 -15.82 5.74 -14.16
C ALA A 13 -16.02 5.93 -12.65
N LEU A 14 -14.92 6.17 -11.90
CA LEU A 14 -14.97 6.46 -10.47
C LEU A 14 -15.67 7.80 -10.19
N ASP A 15 -15.43 8.82 -11.02
CA ASP A 15 -16.07 10.13 -10.87
C ASP A 15 -17.58 10.04 -11.15
N LEU A 16 -17.97 9.37 -12.23
CA LEU A 16 -19.38 9.12 -12.56
C LEU A 16 -20.09 8.33 -11.44
N LEU A 17 -19.41 7.32 -10.88
CA LEU A 17 -19.91 6.56 -9.73
C LEU A 17 -20.12 7.48 -8.51
N SER A 18 -19.14 8.35 -8.21
CA SER A 18 -19.22 9.31 -7.11
C SER A 18 -20.43 10.25 -7.26
N LEU A 19 -20.61 10.84 -8.44
CA LEU A 19 -21.75 11.71 -8.75
C LEU A 19 -23.08 10.96 -8.59
N THR A 20 -23.15 9.72 -9.06
CA THR A 20 -24.35 8.89 -8.95
C THR A 20 -24.68 8.59 -7.48
N MET A 21 -23.68 8.27 -6.65
CA MET A 21 -23.88 8.08 -5.21
C MET A 21 -24.36 9.34 -4.49
N GLN A 22 -23.85 10.52 -4.90
CA GLN A 22 -24.29 11.79 -4.34
C GLN A 22 -25.75 12.08 -4.69
N GLY A 23 -26.13 11.97 -5.96
CA GLY A 23 -27.51 12.16 -6.40
C GLY A 23 -28.49 11.19 -5.74
N ALA A 24 -28.11 9.93 -5.58
CA ALA A 24 -28.91 8.96 -4.83
C ALA A 24 -29.13 9.42 -3.39
N LYS A 25 -28.06 9.79 -2.67
CA LYS A 25 -28.15 10.29 -1.28
C LYS A 25 -29.06 11.51 -1.14
N GLU A 26 -28.96 12.45 -2.06
CA GLU A 26 -29.83 13.64 -2.08
C GLU A 26 -31.29 13.25 -2.28
N ARG A 27 -31.57 12.33 -3.20
CA ARG A 27 -32.94 11.83 -3.43
C ARG A 27 -33.51 11.11 -2.22
N TYR A 28 -32.70 10.33 -1.49
CA TYR A 28 -33.10 9.72 -0.22
C TYR A 28 -33.35 10.76 0.88
N ARG A 29 -32.55 11.82 0.94
CA ARG A 29 -32.75 12.93 1.88
C ARG A 29 -34.04 13.70 1.57
N ASP A 30 -34.30 13.95 0.30
CA ASP A 30 -35.51 14.65 -0.15
C ASP A 30 -36.77 13.84 0.13
N ALA A 31 -36.77 12.55 -0.20
CA ALA A 31 -37.86 11.61 0.13
C ALA A 31 -38.17 11.58 1.63
N LYS A 32 -37.12 11.55 2.46
CA LYS A 32 -37.27 11.61 3.93
C LYS A 32 -37.81 12.96 4.41
N ARG A 33 -37.43 14.06 3.75
CA ARG A 33 -37.86 15.42 4.13
C ARG A 33 -39.31 15.70 3.74
N ASN A 34 -39.71 15.23 2.57
CA ASN A 34 -41.02 15.51 1.95
C ASN A 34 -42.03 14.36 2.12
N ASP A 35 -41.66 13.32 2.87
CA ASP A 35 -42.49 12.17 3.22
C ASP A 35 -43.14 11.46 2.01
N TYR A 36 -42.33 11.22 0.98
CA TYR A 36 -42.76 10.43 -0.18
C TYR A 36 -41.94 9.14 -0.33
N MET A 37 -42.61 8.12 -0.88
CA MET A 37 -42.02 6.80 -1.13
C MET A 37 -41.07 6.85 -2.33
N ILE A 38 -39.92 6.20 -2.19
CA ILE A 38 -38.98 6.01 -3.30
C ILE A 38 -39.45 4.83 -4.14
N ASP A 39 -39.41 4.99 -5.45
CA ASP A 39 -39.83 3.95 -6.39
C ASP A 39 -38.83 2.78 -6.42
N ALA A 40 -39.36 1.59 -6.74
CA ALA A 40 -38.58 0.37 -6.77
C ALA A 40 -37.42 0.40 -7.79
N ALA A 41 -37.55 1.15 -8.89
CA ALA A 41 -36.49 1.27 -9.88
C ALA A 41 -35.29 2.04 -9.30
N THR A 42 -35.51 3.14 -8.57
CA THR A 42 -34.45 3.88 -7.88
C THR A 42 -33.74 3.03 -6.82
N ILE A 43 -34.48 2.23 -6.05
CA ILE A 43 -33.90 1.30 -5.08
C ILE A 43 -33.05 0.24 -5.80
N SER A 44 -33.56 -0.32 -6.89
CA SER A 44 -32.86 -1.37 -7.67
C SER A 44 -31.59 -0.86 -8.34
N ALA A 45 -31.60 0.38 -8.83
CA ALA A 45 -30.41 1.04 -9.34
C ALA A 45 -29.35 1.23 -8.25
N SER A 46 -29.76 1.65 -7.06
CA SER A 46 -28.86 1.83 -5.90
C SER A 46 -28.23 0.50 -5.45
N VAL A 47 -29.00 -0.59 -5.43
CA VAL A 47 -28.49 -1.94 -5.10
C VAL A 47 -27.53 -2.44 -6.18
N SER A 48 -27.83 -2.22 -7.46
CA SER A 48 -26.93 -2.59 -8.56
C SER A 48 -25.59 -1.84 -8.47
N LEU A 49 -25.63 -0.56 -8.12
CA LEU A 49 -24.43 0.26 -7.89
C LEU A 49 -23.56 -0.32 -6.77
N LEU A 50 -24.17 -0.69 -5.63
CA LEU A 50 -23.45 -1.31 -4.51
C LEU A 50 -22.77 -2.62 -4.92
N LYS A 51 -23.47 -3.47 -5.68
CA LYS A 51 -22.90 -4.73 -6.19
C LYS A 51 -21.71 -4.50 -7.11
N LEU A 52 -21.77 -3.47 -7.97
CA LEU A 52 -20.63 -3.10 -8.83
C LEU A 52 -19.41 -2.66 -8.02
N VAL A 53 -19.63 -1.87 -6.96
CA VAL A 53 -18.55 -1.45 -6.04
C VAL A 53 -17.95 -2.65 -5.30
N GLU A 54 -18.78 -3.57 -4.83
CA GLU A 54 -18.32 -4.80 -4.18
C GLU A 54 -17.51 -5.68 -5.13
N ALA A 55 -17.98 -5.88 -6.36
CA ALA A 55 -17.28 -6.64 -7.38
C ALA A 55 -15.92 -6.01 -7.77
N PHE A 56 -15.87 -4.67 -7.86
CA PHE A 56 -14.62 -3.95 -8.11
C PHE A 56 -13.63 -4.12 -6.94
N LYS A 57 -14.14 -4.05 -5.70
CA LYS A 57 -13.32 -4.25 -4.49
C LYS A 57 -12.81 -5.69 -4.36
N SER A 58 -13.59 -6.69 -4.79
CA SER A 58 -13.10 -8.08 -4.80
C SER A 58 -12.03 -8.30 -5.85
N ALA A 59 -12.23 -7.81 -7.08
CA ALA A 59 -11.26 -7.96 -8.17
C ALA A 59 -9.90 -7.33 -7.80
N THR A 60 -9.92 -6.11 -7.26
CA THR A 60 -8.70 -5.41 -6.84
C THR A 60 -7.97 -6.08 -5.67
N LYS A 61 -8.69 -6.76 -4.77
CA LYS A 61 -8.06 -7.54 -3.68
C LYS A 61 -7.32 -8.76 -4.20
N ASP A 62 -7.90 -9.46 -5.16
CA ASP A 62 -7.29 -10.64 -5.76
C ASP A 62 -6.03 -10.25 -6.56
N ASP A 63 -6.08 -9.14 -7.30
CA ASP A 63 -4.92 -8.58 -8.01
C ASP A 63 -3.80 -8.14 -7.05
N GLN A 64 -4.16 -7.50 -5.92
CA GLN A 64 -3.18 -7.11 -4.89
C GLN A 64 -2.53 -8.32 -4.22
N ALA A 65 -3.30 -9.40 -3.97
CA ALA A 65 -2.75 -10.62 -3.41
C ALA A 65 -1.76 -11.29 -4.38
N ALA A 66 -2.09 -11.34 -5.67
CA ALA A 66 -1.22 -11.87 -6.71
C ALA A 66 0.08 -11.06 -6.85
N GLU A 67 0.00 -9.73 -6.83
CA GLU A 67 1.20 -8.87 -6.91
C GLU A 67 2.09 -9.02 -5.67
N LEU A 68 1.51 -9.18 -4.48
CA LEU A 68 2.27 -9.37 -3.23
C LEU A 68 2.97 -10.73 -3.22
N GLU A 69 2.33 -11.77 -3.74
CA GLU A 69 2.96 -13.09 -3.93
C GLU A 69 4.09 -13.04 -4.95
N ARG A 70 3.91 -12.32 -6.06
CA ARG A 70 4.96 -12.08 -7.05
C ARG A 70 6.15 -11.34 -6.44
N LEU A 71 5.93 -10.25 -5.70
CA LEU A 71 7.00 -9.50 -5.02
C LEU A 71 7.75 -10.35 -3.99
N ARG A 72 7.05 -11.25 -3.27
CA ARG A 72 7.68 -12.22 -2.37
C ARG A 72 8.55 -13.22 -3.14
N ALA A 73 8.09 -13.71 -4.29
CA ALA A 73 8.86 -14.61 -5.14
C ALA A 73 10.10 -13.92 -5.73
N GLU A 74 9.96 -12.68 -6.21
CA GLU A 74 11.08 -11.86 -6.70
C GLU A 74 12.09 -11.57 -5.56
N PHE A 75 11.62 -11.25 -4.35
CA PHE A 75 12.49 -11.04 -3.20
C PHE A 75 13.24 -12.32 -2.79
N ALA A 76 12.55 -13.47 -2.78
CA ALA A 76 13.17 -14.76 -2.49
C ALA A 76 14.22 -15.15 -3.54
N ALA A 77 13.95 -14.88 -4.82
CA ALA A 77 14.89 -15.11 -5.92
C ALA A 77 16.08 -14.13 -5.89
N SER A 78 15.89 -12.92 -5.34
CA SER A 78 16.94 -11.89 -5.24
C SER A 78 17.92 -12.10 -4.07
N LYS A 79 17.73 -13.12 -3.21
CA LYS A 79 18.72 -13.44 -2.17
C LYS A 79 20.01 -13.97 -2.84
N PRO A 80 21.15 -13.25 -2.80
CA PRO A 80 22.41 -13.86 -3.15
C PRO A 80 22.70 -14.97 -2.14
N SER A 81 23.13 -16.13 -2.63
CA SER A 81 23.64 -17.24 -1.82
C SER A 81 24.51 -16.72 -0.67
N PRO A 82 24.39 -17.26 0.55
CA PRO A 82 25.30 -16.92 1.63
C PRO A 82 26.65 -17.61 1.37
N GLN A 83 27.42 -17.13 0.39
CA GLN A 83 28.87 -17.24 0.43
C GLN A 83 29.40 -16.02 1.19
N ARG A 84 29.02 -15.91 2.46
CA ARG A 84 29.71 -14.99 3.38
C ARG A 84 30.94 -15.76 3.84
N ALA A 85 32.03 -15.60 3.10
CA ALA A 85 33.35 -16.04 3.50
C ALA A 85 33.58 -15.66 4.97
N GLU A 86 34.01 -16.64 5.76
CA GLU A 86 34.35 -16.50 7.17
C GLU A 86 35.41 -15.41 7.33
N HIS A 87 34.99 -14.19 7.63
CA HIS A 87 35.90 -13.15 8.04
C HIS A 87 36.25 -13.44 9.50
N LYS A 88 37.30 -14.25 9.72
CA LYS A 88 37.94 -14.37 11.03
C LYS A 88 38.22 -12.95 11.54
N PRO A 89 37.77 -12.59 12.75
CA PRO A 89 38.23 -11.37 13.40
C PRO A 89 39.74 -11.52 13.59
N LYS A 90 40.55 -10.59 13.08
CA LYS A 90 41.91 -10.41 13.59
C LYS A 90 41.75 -10.05 15.07
N GLU A 91 42.44 -10.79 15.93
CA GLU A 91 42.51 -10.54 17.37
C GLU A 91 42.76 -9.04 17.63
N PRO A 92 42.09 -8.44 18.63
CA PRO A 92 42.36 -7.06 18.96
C PRO A 92 43.82 -6.97 19.44
N ALA A 93 44.60 -6.13 18.76
CA ALA A 93 45.93 -5.74 19.21
C ALA A 93 45.86 -5.30 20.68
N ASP A 94 46.85 -5.71 21.46
CA ASP A 94 46.98 -5.47 22.89
C ASP A 94 46.94 -3.97 23.25
N LEU A 95 45.71 -3.45 23.40
CA LEU A 95 45.43 -2.08 23.82
C LEU A 95 45.93 -1.79 25.24
N GLY A 96 46.25 -2.82 26.04
CA GLY A 96 46.79 -2.67 27.39
C GLY A 96 48.23 -2.18 27.39
N GLY A 97 49.04 -2.65 26.43
CA GLY A 97 50.44 -2.23 26.29
C GLY A 97 50.60 -0.78 25.82
N GLU A 98 49.71 -0.30 24.95
CA GLU A 98 49.77 1.07 24.42
C GLU A 98 49.29 2.12 25.43
N LEU A 99 48.28 1.80 26.25
CA LEU A 99 47.80 2.69 27.31
C LEU A 99 48.86 2.90 28.40
N ASN A 100 49.59 1.85 28.79
CA ASN A 100 50.67 1.98 29.80
C ASN A 100 51.84 2.85 29.31
N ARG A 101 52.13 2.85 28.01
CA ARG A 101 53.16 3.73 27.44
C ARG A 101 52.69 5.18 27.30
N LEU A 102 51.40 5.40 26.98
CA LEU A 102 50.87 6.77 26.85
C LEU A 102 50.72 7.49 28.19
N TYR A 103 50.38 6.75 29.26
CA TYR A 103 50.11 7.35 30.57
C TYR A 103 51.29 7.32 31.54
N ASN A 104 52.42 6.72 31.16
CA ASN A 104 53.65 6.70 31.96
C ASN A 104 53.39 6.42 33.46
N LEU A 105 52.50 5.45 33.73
CA LEU A 105 52.19 4.99 35.10
C LEU A 105 53.32 4.07 35.59
N THR A 106 54.52 4.61 35.62
CA THR A 106 55.66 4.07 36.36
C THR A 106 55.86 4.96 37.58
N GLY A 107 55.26 4.57 38.71
CA GLY A 107 55.48 5.20 40.00
C GLY A 107 55.09 4.25 41.14
N PRO A 108 55.99 3.97 42.11
CA PRO A 108 55.85 2.87 43.07
C PRO A 108 55.03 3.28 44.30
N VAL A 109 54.22 2.34 44.82
CA VAL A 109 54.04 2.09 46.26
C VAL A 109 53.82 0.59 46.44
#